data_AF-A0A4R6BEG8-F1
#
_entry.id   AF-A0A4R6BEG8-F1
#
_cell.length_a   1.000
_cell.length_b   1.000
_cell.length_c   1.000
_cell.angle_alpha   90.00
_cell.angle_beta   90.00
_cell.angle_gamma   90.00
#
_symmetry.space_group_name_H-M   'P 1'
#
loop_
_entity.id
_entity.type
_entity.pdbx_description
1 polymer ?
#
loop_
_entity_poly.entity_id
_entity_poly.type
_entity_poly.pdbx_seq_one_letter_code
_entity_poly.pdbx_strand_id
1 'polypeptide(L)'
;MKELDLYLRAKHDISNQLQLLSIYCELEDYSKVQSLIENWSDKLQREQQFIQLAWPQFVETVIHYKLTTDFKFDFQIETKGSGVNDAELSGHFIDWLEKAAGQQIIITIKEETERYHFIFSMDGTATDYYIGK
;
A
#
# COMPACT_ATOMS: atom_id res chain seq x y z
N MET A 1 -23.11 6.29 3.01
CA MET A 1 -22.87 4.83 3.14
C MET A 1 -21.39 4.48 3.10
N LYS A 2 -20.61 4.96 2.13
CA LYS A 2 -19.17 4.63 1.99
C LYS A 2 -18.31 4.86 3.25
N GLU A 3 -18.45 5.98 3.94
CA GLU A 3 -17.58 6.29 5.11
C GLU A 3 -17.79 5.37 6.31
N LEU A 4 -19.04 4.96 6.58
CA LEU A 4 -19.34 4.05 7.68
C LEU A 4 -18.76 2.65 7.40
N ASP A 5 -18.87 2.17 6.17
CA ASP A 5 -18.32 0.87 5.76
C ASP A 5 -16.79 0.87 5.85
N LEU A 6 -16.14 1.98 5.44
CA LEU A 6 -14.70 2.16 5.60
C LEU A 6 -14.27 2.16 7.06
N TYR A 7 -15.00 2.88 7.92
CA TYR A 7 -14.74 2.90 9.35
C TYR A 7 -14.91 1.51 9.97
N LEU A 8 -15.97 0.77 9.61
CA LEU A 8 -16.20 -0.58 10.10
C LEU A 8 -15.11 -1.56 9.65
N ARG A 9 -14.66 -1.46 8.39
CA ARG A 9 -13.55 -2.27 7.85
C ARG A 9 -12.24 -1.98 8.59
N ALA A 10 -11.87 -0.72 8.75
CA ALA A 10 -10.68 -0.33 9.51
C ALA A 10 -10.74 -0.79 10.98
N LYS A 11 -11.90 -0.61 11.64
CA LYS A 11 -12.12 -1.09 13.01
C LYS A 11 -11.97 -2.61 13.11
N HIS A 12 -12.55 -3.35 12.17
CA HIS A 12 -12.47 -4.81 12.12
C HIS A 12 -11.01 -5.28 11.97
N ASP A 13 -10.25 -4.66 11.07
CA ASP A 13 -8.84 -5.01 10.87
C ASP A 13 -8.00 -4.76 12.13
N ILE A 14 -8.18 -3.61 12.79
CA ILE A 14 -7.51 -3.31 14.06
C ILE A 14 -7.90 -4.32 15.14
N SER A 15 -9.20 -4.62 15.26
CA SER A 15 -9.71 -5.60 16.23
C SER A 15 -9.08 -6.98 16.03
N ASN A 16 -8.93 -7.42 14.78
CA ASN A 16 -8.31 -8.71 14.46
C ASN A 16 -6.84 -8.77 14.87
N GLN A 17 -6.09 -7.69 14.65
CA GLN A 17 -4.67 -7.63 15.06
C GLN A 17 -4.55 -7.63 16.59
N LEU A 18 -5.42 -6.92 17.29
CA LEU A 18 -5.45 -6.94 18.76
C LEU A 18 -5.83 -8.31 19.32
N GLN A 19 -6.77 -9.02 18.69
CA GLN A 19 -7.13 -10.38 19.07
C GLN A 19 -5.95 -11.34 18.89
N LEU A 20 -5.22 -11.26 17.77
CA LEU A 20 -4.01 -12.05 17.54
C LEU A 20 -2.94 -11.78 18.61
N LEU A 21 -2.72 -10.51 18.97
CA LEU A 21 -1.83 -10.14 20.07
C LEU A 21 -2.28 -10.76 21.40
N SER A 22 -3.57 -10.67 21.74
CA SER A 22 -4.12 -11.26 22.97
C SER A 22 -3.86 -12.77 23.01
N ILE A 23 -4.13 -13.48 21.91
CA ILE A 23 -3.92 -14.93 21.81
C ILE A 23 -2.44 -15.27 22.02
N TYR A 24 -1.51 -14.58 21.37
CA TYR A 24 -0.09 -14.87 21.55
C TYR A 24 0.43 -14.52 22.95
N CYS A 25 -0.10 -13.48 23.58
CA CYS A 25 0.17 -13.17 24.98
C CYS A 25 -0.36 -14.26 25.94
N GLU A 26 -1.58 -14.75 25.71
CA GLU A 26 -2.18 -15.85 26.49
C GLU A 26 -1.41 -17.16 26.35
N LEU A 27 -0.78 -17.39 25.19
CA LEU A 27 0.08 -18.52 24.91
C LEU A 27 1.54 -18.33 25.39
N GLU A 28 1.86 -17.18 26.00
CA GLU A 28 3.22 -16.78 26.40
C GLU A 28 4.26 -16.82 25.25
N ASP A 29 3.79 -16.77 23.99
CA ASP A 29 4.63 -16.76 22.79
C ASP A 29 5.04 -15.33 22.44
N TYR A 30 5.84 -14.73 23.32
CA TYR A 30 6.30 -13.34 23.18
C TYR A 30 7.15 -13.11 21.92
N SER A 31 7.73 -14.17 21.36
CA SER A 31 8.46 -14.09 20.09
C SER A 31 7.53 -13.69 18.95
N LYS A 32 6.34 -14.30 18.86
CA LYS A 32 5.33 -13.94 17.87
C LYS A 32 4.66 -12.61 18.14
N VAL A 33 4.48 -12.25 19.41
CA VAL A 33 4.01 -10.90 19.79
C VAL A 33 4.94 -9.85 19.20
N GLN A 34 6.25 -9.98 19.44
CA GLN A 34 7.26 -9.06 18.95
C GLN A 34 7.26 -9.00 17.41
N SER A 35 7.28 -10.16 16.74
CA SER A 35 7.24 -10.20 15.28
C SER A 35 5.97 -9.58 14.71
N LEU A 36 4.81 -9.74 15.36
CA LEU A 36 3.56 -9.15 14.89
C LEU A 36 3.56 -7.62 15.07
N ILE A 37 4.09 -7.12 16.18
CA ILE A 37 4.27 -5.67 16.41
C ILE A 37 5.19 -5.07 15.36
N GLU A 38 6.36 -5.69 15.13
CA GLU A 38 7.34 -5.22 14.14
C GLU A 38 6.73 -5.20 12.73
N ASN A 39 6.10 -6.29 12.31
CA ASN A 39 5.45 -6.36 10.99
C ASN A 39 4.37 -5.30 10.81
N TRP A 40 3.56 -5.05 11.83
CA TRP A 40 2.48 -4.08 11.75
C TRP A 40 3.01 -2.64 11.77
N SER A 41 4.03 -2.37 12.60
CA SER A 41 4.76 -1.11 12.61
C SER A 41 5.38 -0.79 11.26
N ASP A 42 6.09 -1.75 10.67
CA ASP A 42 6.71 -1.60 9.35
C ASP A 42 5.67 -1.33 8.27
N LYS A 43 4.53 -2.05 8.29
CA LYS A 43 3.45 -1.84 7.34
C LYS A 43 2.86 -0.43 7.45
N LEU A 44 2.58 0.03 8.67
CA LEU A 44 2.08 1.39 8.92
C LEU A 44 3.09 2.45 8.48
N GLN A 45 4.38 2.22 8.72
CA GLN A 45 5.42 3.14 8.27
C GLN A 45 5.49 3.24 6.75
N ARG A 46 5.43 2.12 6.02
CA ARG A 46 5.43 2.10 4.56
C ARG A 46 4.19 2.78 3.98
N GLU A 47 3.03 2.56 4.60
CA GLU A 47 1.79 3.23 4.22
C GLU A 47 1.83 4.74 4.48
N GLN A 48 2.40 5.17 5.62
CA GLN A 48 2.62 6.58 5.92
C GLN A 48 3.55 7.24 4.90
N GLN A 49 4.64 6.56 4.50
CA GLN A 49 5.55 7.05 3.47
C GLN A 49 4.84 7.22 2.12
N PHE A 50 3.99 6.25 1.74
CA PHE A 50 3.21 6.33 0.52
C PHE A 50 2.26 7.54 0.50
N ILE A 51 1.51 7.76 1.58
CA ILE A 51 0.54 8.87 1.68
C ILE A 51 1.24 10.25 1.63
N GLN A 52 2.52 10.31 2.01
CA GLN A 52 3.32 11.53 2.00
C GLN A 52 4.04 11.82 0.67
N LEU A 53 3.85 10.98 -0.35
CA LEU A 53 4.46 11.20 -1.66
C LEU A 53 3.97 12.49 -2.33
N ALA A 54 4.85 13.12 -3.09
CA ALA A 54 4.57 14.36 -3.81
C ALA A 54 3.68 14.18 -5.05
N TRP A 55 2.96 13.05 -5.22
CA TRP A 55 2.00 12.79 -6.31
C TRP A 55 0.57 12.66 -5.73
N PRO A 56 -0.07 13.77 -5.33
CA PRO A 56 -1.33 13.73 -4.61
C PRO A 56 -2.46 13.03 -5.39
N GLN A 57 -2.56 13.23 -6.71
CA GLN A 57 -3.62 12.60 -7.50
C GLN A 57 -3.44 11.09 -7.59
N PHE A 58 -2.20 10.62 -7.79
CA PHE A 58 -1.87 9.20 -7.79
C PHE A 58 -2.13 8.57 -6.42
N VAL A 59 -1.70 9.22 -5.33
CA VAL A 59 -1.97 8.75 -3.97
C VAL A 59 -3.47 8.64 -3.71
N GLU A 60 -4.25 9.67 -4.03
CA GLU A 60 -5.71 9.65 -3.89
C GLU A 60 -6.35 8.51 -4.71
N THR A 61 -5.87 8.30 -5.94
CA THR A 61 -6.34 7.22 -6.81
C THR A 61 -6.06 5.85 -6.20
N VAL A 62 -4.83 5.59 -5.76
CA VAL A 62 -4.47 4.30 -5.15
C VAL A 62 -5.25 4.06 -3.86
N ILE A 63 -5.38 5.09 -3.00
CA ILE A 63 -6.16 4.97 -1.76
C ILE A 63 -7.64 4.70 -2.08
N HIS A 64 -8.21 5.35 -3.10
CA HIS A 64 -9.58 5.06 -3.54
C HIS A 64 -9.76 3.57 -3.85
N TYR A 65 -8.87 2.98 -4.64
CA TYR A 65 -8.95 1.55 -4.99
C TYR A 65 -8.68 0.66 -3.78
N LYS A 66 -7.71 1.00 -2.92
CA LYS A 66 -7.46 0.26 -1.66
C LYS A 66 -8.70 0.19 -0.78
N LEU A 67 -9.47 1.27 -0.73
CA LEU A 67 -10.64 1.38 0.11
C LEU A 67 -11.91 0.76 -0.51
N THR A 68 -12.00 0.71 -1.84
CA THR A 68 -13.21 0.26 -2.56
C THR A 68 -13.11 -1.14 -3.15
N THR A 69 -11.92 -1.72 -3.21
CA THR A 69 -11.69 -3.09 -3.68
C THR A 69 -11.37 -4.03 -2.51
N ASP A 70 -11.28 -5.32 -2.80
CA ASP A 70 -10.85 -6.35 -1.84
C ASP A 70 -9.36 -6.74 -2.03
N PHE A 71 -8.62 -5.98 -2.85
CA PHE A 71 -7.20 -6.20 -3.03
C PHE A 71 -6.42 -5.84 -1.76
N LYS A 72 -5.37 -6.62 -1.48
CA LYS A 72 -4.41 -6.33 -0.41
C LYS A 72 -3.28 -5.49 -0.97
N PHE A 73 -3.17 -4.25 -0.50
CA PHE A 73 -2.09 -3.35 -0.89
C PHE A 73 -0.91 -3.42 0.10
N ASP A 74 0.30 -3.43 -0.45
CA ASP A 74 1.55 -3.14 0.26
C ASP A 74 2.40 -2.15 -0.58
N PHE A 75 3.30 -1.45 0.11
CA PHE A 75 4.07 -0.35 -0.46
C PHE A 75 5.56 -0.52 -0.18
N GLN A 76 6.41 -0.16 -1.13
CA GLN A 76 7.87 -0.14 -0.96
C GLN A 76 8.42 1.15 -1.56
N ILE A 77 8.69 2.14 -0.70
CA ILE A 77 8.93 3.52 -1.14
C ILE A 77 10.35 3.95 -0.79
N GLU A 78 11.12 4.31 -1.81
CA GLU A 78 12.53 4.75 -1.67
C GLU A 78 12.71 6.25 -1.97
N THR A 79 11.64 7.01 -2.15
CA THR A 79 11.68 8.43 -2.52
C THR A 79 10.54 9.24 -1.91
N LYS A 80 10.64 10.57 -2.00
CA LYS A 80 9.56 11.51 -1.68
C LYS A 80 8.76 11.93 -2.92
N GLY A 81 9.27 11.65 -4.12
CA GLY A 81 8.68 12.03 -5.40
C GLY A 81 8.90 13.50 -5.79
N SER A 82 8.59 13.83 -7.05
CA SER A 82 8.66 15.21 -7.57
C SER A 82 7.30 15.85 -7.84
N GLY A 83 6.23 15.08 -7.93
CA GLY A 83 4.90 15.54 -8.36
C GLY A 83 4.75 15.78 -9.86
N VAL A 84 5.82 15.57 -10.63
CA VAL A 84 5.78 15.66 -12.09
C VAL A 84 5.01 14.47 -12.66
N ASN A 85 4.21 14.72 -13.71
CA ASN A 85 3.40 13.73 -14.42
C ASN A 85 2.39 12.96 -13.54
N ASP A 86 1.90 13.56 -12.45
CA ASP A 86 0.96 12.93 -11.50
C ASP A 86 -0.32 12.38 -12.18
N ALA A 87 -0.93 13.15 -13.07
CA ALA A 87 -2.12 12.73 -13.81
C ALA A 87 -1.83 11.55 -14.76
N GLU A 88 -0.65 11.54 -15.39
CA GLU A 88 -0.24 10.47 -16.28
C GLU A 88 0.02 9.18 -15.49
N LEU A 89 0.74 9.27 -14.37
CA LEU A 89 0.98 8.17 -13.44
C LEU A 89 -0.33 7.57 -12.93
N SER A 90 -1.28 8.42 -12.57
CA SER A 90 -2.63 8.00 -12.14
C SER A 90 -3.35 7.21 -13.23
N GLY A 91 -3.26 7.68 -14.49
CA GLY A 91 -3.82 6.98 -15.65
C GLY A 91 -3.17 5.62 -15.87
N HIS A 92 -1.83 5.54 -15.84
CA HIS A 92 -1.08 4.28 -15.96
C HIS A 92 -1.50 3.27 -14.91
N PHE A 93 -1.71 3.71 -13.66
CA PHE A 93 -2.15 2.84 -12.58
C PHE A 93 -3.57 2.30 -12.79
N ILE A 94 -4.51 3.14 -13.24
CA ILE A 94 -5.89 2.70 -13.52
C ILE A 94 -5.89 1.69 -14.67
N ASP A 95 -5.23 2.01 -15.77
CA ASP A 95 -5.15 1.14 -16.95
C ASP A 95 -4.48 -0.21 -16.64
N TRP A 96 -3.52 -0.20 -15.72
CA TRP A 96 -2.87 -1.41 -15.20
C TRP A 96 -3.84 -2.23 -14.36
N LEU A 97 -4.53 -1.59 -13.42
CA LEU A 97 -5.42 -2.25 -12.48
C LEU A 97 -6.62 -2.90 -13.17
N GLU A 98 -7.19 -2.25 -14.20
CA GLU A 98 -8.31 -2.80 -14.99
C GLU A 98 -7.95 -4.11 -15.72
N LYS A 99 -6.66 -4.31 -16.02
CA LYS A 99 -6.15 -5.51 -16.68
C LYS A 99 -5.64 -6.56 -15.70
N ALA A 100 -5.48 -6.19 -14.43
CA ALA A 100 -4.91 -7.05 -13.42
C ALA A 100 -5.95 -8.05 -12.91
N ALA A 101 -5.57 -9.32 -12.84
CA ALA A 101 -6.34 -10.38 -12.21
C ALA A 101 -5.52 -10.94 -11.05
N GLY A 102 -6.02 -10.77 -9.82
CA GLY A 102 -5.28 -11.22 -8.64
C GLY A 102 -5.91 -10.81 -7.32
N GLN A 103 -5.13 -10.86 -6.24
CA GLN A 103 -5.58 -10.45 -4.90
C GLN A 103 -4.61 -9.52 -4.16
N GLN A 104 -3.31 -9.58 -4.47
CA GLN A 104 -2.28 -8.81 -3.77
C GLN A 104 -1.55 -7.85 -4.70
N ILE A 105 -1.62 -6.57 -4.36
CA ILE A 105 -0.94 -5.48 -5.06
C ILE A 105 0.27 -5.03 -4.24
N ILE A 106 1.42 -4.92 -4.89
CA ILE A 106 2.61 -4.29 -4.33
C ILE A 106 3.01 -3.14 -5.25
N ILE A 107 3.08 -1.93 -4.68
CA ILE A 107 3.57 -0.74 -5.39
C ILE A 107 4.96 -0.41 -4.87
N THR A 108 5.95 -0.54 -5.73
CA THR A 108 7.34 -0.16 -5.43
C THR A 108 7.70 1.09 -6.20
N ILE A 109 8.28 2.08 -5.52
CA ILE A 109 8.69 3.35 -6.12
C ILE A 109 10.14 3.61 -5.78
N LYS A 110 10.98 3.67 -6.81
CA LYS A 110 12.42 3.89 -6.71
C LYS A 110 12.81 5.19 -7.39
N GLU A 111 13.85 5.81 -6.85
CA GLU A 111 14.46 6.98 -7.46
C GLU A 111 15.76 6.58 -8.16
N GLU A 112 15.79 6.77 -9.48
CA GLU A 112 17.00 6.64 -10.29
C GLU A 112 17.60 8.03 -10.56
N THR A 113 18.76 8.11 -11.20
CA THR A 113 19.46 9.38 -11.44
C THR A 113 18.59 10.40 -12.19
N GLU A 114 17.94 9.99 -13.28
CA GLU A 114 17.20 10.89 -14.20
C GLU A 114 15.68 10.69 -14.19
N ARG A 115 15.20 9.67 -13.46
CA ARG A 115 13.79 9.24 -13.53
C ARG A 115 13.34 8.55 -12.25
N TYR A 116 12.04 8.44 -12.09
CA TYR A 116 11.41 7.57 -11.11
C TYR A 116 11.00 6.26 -11.77
N HIS A 117 11.21 5.16 -11.05
CA HIS A 117 10.85 3.83 -11.48
C HIS A 117 9.72 3.32 -10.59
N PHE A 118 8.55 3.16 -11.20
CA PHE A 118 7.36 2.62 -10.57
C PHE A 118 7.18 1.18 -11.00
N ILE A 119 6.98 0.29 -10.02
CA ILE A 119 6.74 -1.13 -10.27
C ILE A 119 5.39 -1.45 -9.65
N PHE A 120 4.43 -1.80 -10.50
CA PHE A 120 3.14 -2.27 -10.06
C PHE A 120 3.12 -3.79 -10.19
N SER A 121 3.01 -4.49 -9.07
CA SER A 121 3.02 -5.94 -9.03
C SER A 121 1.68 -6.46 -8.54
N MET A 122 1.13 -7.46 -9.26
CA MET A 122 -0.06 -8.21 -8.86
C MET A 122 0.33 -9.68 -8.70
N ASP A 123 0.17 -10.23 -7.49
CA ASP A 123 0.49 -11.61 -7.15
C ASP A 123 1.89 -12.06 -7.63
N GLY A 124 2.86 -11.13 -7.61
CA GLY A 124 4.25 -11.35 -8.04
C GLY A 124 4.54 -11.03 -9.51
N THR A 125 3.53 -10.76 -10.34
CA THR A 125 3.71 -10.32 -11.73
C THR A 125 3.86 -8.80 -11.78
N ALA A 126 5.06 -8.32 -12.09
CA ALA A 126 5.40 -6.91 -12.10
C ALA A 126 5.23 -6.26 -13.49
N THR A 127 4.83 -4.99 -13.48
CA THR A 127 4.83 -4.10 -14.65
C THR A 127 5.57 -2.82 -14.30
N ASP A 128 6.55 -2.46 -15.11
CA ASP A 128 7.43 -1.32 -14.88
C ASP A 128 6.97 -0.08 -15.64
N TYR A 129 6.98 1.05 -14.95
CA TYR A 129 6.68 2.38 -15.48
C TYR A 129 7.81 3.34 -15.13
N TYR A 130 8.17 4.21 -16.08
CA TYR A 130 9.25 5.16 -15.90
C TYR A 130 8.75 6.58 -16.15
N ILE A 131 9.01 7.47 -15.20
CA ILE A 131 8.60 8.87 -15.27
C ILE A 131 9.82 9.76 -15.12
N GLY A 132 10.01 10.72 -16.03
CA GLY A 132 11.11 11.70 -15.95
C GLY A 132 11.01 12.57 -14.69
N LYS A 133 12.16 12.96 -14.15
CA LYS A 133 12.23 13.89 -13.01
C LYS A 133 11.84 15.31 -13.38
#